data_AF-A0A848E905-F1
#
_entry.id   AF-A0A848E905-F1
#
_cell.length_a   1.000
_cell.length_b   1.000
_cell.length_c   1.000
_cell.angle_alpha   90.00
_cell.angle_beta   90.00
_cell.angle_gamma   90.00
#
_symmetry.space_group_name_H-M   'P 1'
#
loop_
_entity.id
_entity.type
_entity.pdbx_description
1 polymer ?
#
loop_
_entity_poly.entity_id
_entity_poly.type
_entity_poly.pdbx_seq_one_letter_code
_entity_poly.pdbx_strand_id
1 'polypeptide(L)'
;MTLADLPLDLHGTPFQRAVWAALREIAPGRTVTYAEVAARIGRPGAARAVARACAANPVALAVPCHRVVPAAGGTGGWRWGAARKRALLVQEGAL
;
A
#
# COMPACT_ATOMS: atom_id res chain seq x y z
N MET A 1 -15.16 -10.49 9.21
CA MET A 1 -13.71 -10.40 9.55
C MET A 1 -12.93 -10.64 8.27
N THR A 2 -12.33 -9.58 7.75
CA THR A 2 -11.48 -9.58 6.57
C THR A 2 -10.01 -9.65 6.98
N LEU A 3 -9.10 -9.88 6.02
CA LEU A 3 -7.64 -9.80 6.28
C LEU A 3 -7.22 -8.43 6.86
N ALA A 4 -7.96 -7.36 6.56
CA ALA A 4 -7.70 -6.02 7.08
C ALA A 4 -8.00 -5.89 8.58
N ASP A 5 -8.85 -6.77 9.15
CA ASP A 5 -9.28 -6.72 10.56
C ASP A 5 -8.36 -7.52 11.48
N LEU A 6 -7.38 -8.26 10.93
CA LEU A 6 -6.48 -9.08 11.73
C LEU A 6 -5.61 -8.21 12.66
N PRO A 7 -5.45 -8.57 13.94
CA PRO A 7 -4.43 -7.93 14.78
C PRO A 7 -3.05 -8.28 14.21
N LEU A 8 -2.23 -7.26 13.91
CA LEU A 8 -0.90 -7.42 13.34
C LEU A 8 0.13 -6.78 14.26
N ASP A 9 1.16 -7.54 14.63
CA ASP A 9 2.36 -7.02 15.30
C ASP A 9 3.41 -6.66 14.23
N LEU A 10 3.42 -5.38 13.81
CA LEU A 10 4.26 -4.91 12.73
C LEU A 10 5.49 -4.17 13.26
N HIS A 11 6.66 -4.79 13.12
CA HIS A 11 7.94 -4.15 13.44
C HIS A 11 8.49 -3.35 12.27
N GLY A 12 8.73 -2.06 12.51
CA GLY A 12 9.27 -1.12 11.53
C GLY A 12 9.50 0.24 12.18
N THR A 13 10.07 1.20 11.45
CA THR A 13 10.22 2.58 11.95
C THR A 13 8.86 3.25 12.21
N PRO A 14 8.78 4.31 13.02
CA PRO A 14 7.53 5.06 13.21
C PRO A 14 6.88 5.49 11.89
N PHE A 15 7.69 5.88 10.90
CA PHE A 15 7.21 6.23 9.57
C PHE A 15 6.62 5.02 8.82
N GLN A 16 7.31 3.88 8.84
CA GLN A 16 6.81 2.65 8.21
C GLN A 16 5.48 2.22 8.82
N ARG A 17 5.38 2.20 10.16
CA ARG A 17 4.15 1.83 10.87
C ARG A 17 2.99 2.77 10.53
N ALA A 18 3.24 4.09 10.47
CA ALA A 18 2.24 5.06 10.07
C ALA A 18 1.76 4.83 8.62
N VAL A 19 2.67 4.55 7.69
CA VAL A 19 2.31 4.17 6.32
C VAL A 19 1.46 2.91 6.33
N TRP A 20 1.92 1.81 6.95
CA TRP A 20 1.20 0.53 6.94
C TRP A 20 -0.18 0.61 7.56
N ALA A 21 -0.37 1.41 8.62
CA ALA A 21 -1.67 1.71 9.18
C ALA A 21 -2.58 2.39 8.13
N ALA A 22 -2.09 3.45 7.48
CA ALA A 22 -2.85 4.14 6.42
C ALA A 22 -3.17 3.26 5.20
N LEU A 23 -2.34 2.24 4.92
CA LEU A 23 -2.61 1.28 3.84
C LEU A 23 -3.79 0.37 4.16
N ARG A 24 -3.98 -0.02 5.43
CA ARG A 24 -5.07 -0.92 5.85
C ARG A 24 -6.45 -0.29 5.66
N GLU A 25 -6.53 1.04 5.65
CA GLU A 25 -7.75 1.81 5.38
C GLU A 25 -8.15 1.85 3.89
N ILE A 26 -7.31 1.33 2.98
CA ILE A 26 -7.62 1.33 1.54
C ILE A 26 -8.52 0.13 1.23
N ALA A 27 -9.80 0.40 0.92
CA ALA A 27 -10.75 -0.65 0.55
C ALA A 27 -10.34 -1.42 -0.73
N PRO A 28 -10.74 -2.71 -0.86
CA PRO A 28 -10.63 -3.44 -2.12
C PRO A 28 -11.33 -2.69 -3.27
N GLY A 29 -10.80 -2.82 -4.48
CA GLY A 29 -11.34 -2.14 -5.67
C GLY A 29 -10.99 -0.66 -5.77
N ARG A 30 -10.22 -0.13 -4.81
CA ARG A 30 -9.73 1.25 -4.82
C ARG A 30 -8.22 1.26 -4.86
N THR A 31 -7.67 2.17 -5.66
CA THR A 31 -6.25 2.52 -5.62
C THR A 31 -6.07 3.93 -5.11
N VAL A 32 -4.87 4.18 -4.57
CA VAL A 32 -4.40 5.50 -4.15
C VAL A 32 -2.96 5.67 -4.60
N THR A 33 -2.53 6.91 -4.77
CA THR A 33 -1.15 7.23 -5.12
C THR A 33 -0.26 7.28 -3.89
N TYR A 34 1.05 7.13 -4.09
CA TYR A 34 2.04 7.34 -3.02
C TYR A 34 1.95 8.75 -2.40
N ALA A 35 1.58 9.75 -3.20
CA ALA A 35 1.42 11.13 -2.73
C ALA A 35 0.17 11.28 -1.84
N GLU A 36 -0.94 10.64 -2.18
CA GLU A 36 -2.15 10.64 -1.34
C GLU A 36 -1.90 9.96 0.00
N VAL A 37 -1.18 8.82 0.02
CA VAL A 37 -0.79 8.17 1.28
C VAL A 37 0.11 9.08 2.11
N ALA A 38 1.06 9.77 1.46
CA ALA A 38 1.94 10.73 2.14
C ALA A 38 1.15 11.88 2.79
N ALA A 39 0.12 12.38 2.09
CA ALA A 39 -0.80 13.38 2.63
C ALA A 39 -1.62 12.85 3.81
N ARG A 40 -2.17 11.62 3.71
CA ARG A 40 -2.95 10.98 4.78
C ARG A 40 -2.18 10.81 6.09
N ILE A 41 -0.86 10.60 6.03
CA ILE A 41 -0.01 10.48 7.22
C ILE A 41 0.59 11.83 7.67
N GLY A 42 0.11 12.95 7.15
CA GLY A 42 0.59 14.30 7.52
C GLY A 42 2.01 14.61 7.07
N ARG A 43 2.49 13.95 6.01
CA ARG A 43 3.84 14.13 5.44
C ARG A 43 3.77 14.44 3.93
N PRO A 44 3.10 15.54 3.51
CA PRO A 44 3.07 15.92 2.11
C PRO A 44 4.49 16.04 1.54
N GLY A 45 4.70 15.56 0.30
CA GLY A 45 6.02 15.48 -0.33
C GLY A 45 6.80 14.19 -0.05
N ALA A 46 6.37 13.35 0.90
CA ALA A 46 7.07 12.10 1.25
C ALA A 46 6.76 10.91 0.33
N ALA A 47 6.27 11.12 -0.90
CA ALA A 47 5.81 10.05 -1.79
C ALA A 47 6.88 8.96 -2.05
N ARG A 48 8.14 9.36 -2.25
CA ARG A 48 9.25 8.39 -2.44
C ARG A 48 9.52 7.58 -1.17
N ALA A 49 9.43 8.20 0.01
CA ALA A 49 9.59 7.50 1.28
C ALA A 49 8.42 6.54 1.54
N VAL A 50 7.19 6.92 1.17
CA VAL A 50 6.03 6.01 1.20
C VAL A 50 6.27 4.82 0.28
N ALA A 51 6.74 5.02 -0.96
CA ALA A 51 7.04 3.92 -1.87
C ALA A 51 8.05 2.92 -1.27
N ARG A 52 9.10 3.43 -0.60
CA ARG A 52 10.05 2.59 0.15
C ARG A 52 9.39 1.85 1.31
N ALA A 53 8.49 2.49 2.07
CA ALA A 53 7.75 1.83 3.13
C ALA A 53 6.78 0.74 2.61
N CYS A 54 6.14 0.95 1.44
CA CYS A 54 5.35 -0.06 0.75
C CYS A 54 6.20 -1.26 0.33
N ALA A 55 7.42 -1.03 -0.16
CA ALA A 55 8.37 -2.07 -0.54
C ALA A 55 8.90 -2.85 0.68
N ALA A 56 8.98 -2.20 1.84
CA ALA A 56 9.39 -2.81 3.11
C ALA A 56 8.27 -3.54 3.85
N ASN A 57 7.04 -3.57 3.31
CA ASN A 57 5.92 -4.24 3.96
C ASN A 57 6.22 -5.75 4.17
N PRO A 58 6.21 -6.26 5.41
CA PRO A 58 6.48 -7.66 5.69
C PRO A 58 5.29 -8.59 5.42
N VAL A 59 4.05 -8.08 5.46
CA VAL A 59 2.82 -8.88 5.43
C VAL A 59 1.90 -8.40 4.30
N ALA A 60 2.14 -8.86 3.07
CA ALA A 60 1.27 -8.59 1.93
C ALA A 60 -0.19 -9.02 2.20
N LEU A 61 -1.13 -8.40 1.48
CA LEU A 61 -2.58 -8.61 1.56
C LEU A 61 -3.22 -8.12 2.86
N ALA A 62 -2.68 -8.50 4.02
CA ALA A 62 -3.14 -7.96 5.32
C ALA A 62 -2.78 -6.46 5.44
N VAL A 63 -1.59 -6.08 4.99
CA VAL A 63 -1.24 -4.70 4.67
C VAL A 63 -1.27 -4.56 3.14
N PRO A 64 -2.32 -3.97 2.54
CA PRO A 64 -2.59 -4.07 1.11
C PRO A 64 -1.78 -3.05 0.27
N CYS A 65 -0.45 -3.14 0.32
CA CYS A 65 0.42 -2.20 -0.41
C CYS A 65 0.36 -2.34 -1.93
N HIS A 66 -0.26 -3.41 -2.46
CA HIS A 66 -0.56 -3.54 -3.89
C HIS A 66 -1.61 -2.53 -4.38
N ARG A 67 -2.40 -1.93 -3.47
CA ARG A 67 -3.38 -0.87 -3.80
C ARG A 67 -2.76 0.51 -3.97
N VAL A 68 -1.46 0.67 -3.73
CA VAL A 68 -0.75 1.94 -3.94
C VAL A 68 -0.07 1.97 -5.29
N VAL A 69 -0.34 3.00 -6.09
CA VAL A 69 0.13 3.13 -7.48
C VAL A 69 0.90 4.44 -7.72
N PRO A 70 1.72 4.53 -8.78
CA PRO A 70 2.31 5.80 -9.19
C PRO A 70 1.25 6.78 -9.70
N ALA A 71 1.44 8.08 -9.48
CA ALA A 71 0.57 9.11 -10.05
C ALA A 71 0.67 9.20 -11.59
N ALA A 72 1.79 8.77 -12.17
CA ALA A 72 1.99 8.69 -13.62
C ALA A 72 1.21 7.54 -14.30
N GLY A 73 0.43 6.77 -13.54
CA GLY A 73 -0.31 5.62 -14.04
C GLY A 73 0.45 4.30 -13.98
N GLY A 74 -0.22 3.24 -14.42
CA GLY A 74 0.26 1.86 -14.31
C GLY A 74 0.26 1.34 -12.87
N THR A 75 0.73 0.10 -12.68
CA THR A 75 0.74 -0.54 -11.36
C THR A 75 2.03 -0.25 -10.59
N GLY A 76 3.10 0.15 -11.26
CA GLY A 76 4.44 0.24 -10.68
C GLY A 76 4.98 -1.11 -10.19
N GLY A 77 6.12 -1.06 -9.50
CA GLY A 77 6.76 -2.24 -8.91
C GLY A 77 6.03 -2.78 -7.68
N TRP A 78 6.32 -4.03 -7.35
CA TRP A 78 5.83 -4.69 -6.14
C TRP A 78 6.83 -5.75 -5.67
N ARG A 79 7.08 -5.82 -4.36
CA ARG A 79 8.05 -6.76 -3.77
C ARG A 79 7.79 -8.21 -4.16
N TRP A 80 6.53 -8.59 -4.32
CA TRP A 80 6.12 -9.97 -4.64
C TRP A 80 5.83 -10.19 -6.13
N GLY A 81 6.20 -9.24 -7.00
CA GLY A 81 6.14 -9.37 -8.46
C GLY A 81 5.05 -8.52 -9.11
N ALA A 82 5.40 -7.76 -10.15
CA ALA A 82 4.48 -6.84 -10.84
C ALA A 82 3.26 -7.55 -11.47
N ALA A 83 3.45 -8.74 -12.04
CA ALA A 83 2.35 -9.53 -12.61
C ALA A 83 1.30 -9.90 -11.55
N ARG A 84 1.74 -10.31 -10.35
CA ARG A 84 0.84 -10.62 -9.22
C ARG A 84 0.08 -9.38 -8.75
N LYS A 85 0.76 -8.23 -8.64
CA LYS A 85 0.11 -6.96 -8.28
C LYS A 85 -1.01 -6.61 -9.26
N ARG A 86 -0.74 -6.71 -10.57
CA ARG A 86 -1.74 -6.47 -11.60
C ARG A 86 -2.92 -7.45 -11.48
N ALA A 87 -2.66 -8.74 -11.33
CA ALA A 87 -3.70 -9.75 -11.18
C ALA A 87 -4.61 -9.49 -9.97
N LEU A 88 -4.03 -9.12 -8.81
CA LEU A 88 -4.79 -8.76 -7.62
C LEU A 88 -5.67 -7.53 -7.84
N LEU A 89 -5.13 -6.49 -8.48
CA LEU A 89 -5.90 -5.28 -8.77
C LEU A 89 -7.06 -5.54 -9.73
N VAL A 90 -6.88 -6.40 -10.74
CA VAL A 90 -7.96 -6.84 -11.63
C VAL A 90 -9.01 -7.66 -10.86
N GLN A 91 -8.58 -8.61 -10.03
CA GLN A 91 -9.49 -9.42 -9.21
C GLN A 91 -10.32 -8.55 -8.24
N GLU A 92 -9.73 -7.47 -7.73
CA GLU A 92 -10.40 -6.51 -6.86
C GLU A 92 -11.29 -5.51 -7.63
N GLY A 93 -11.25 -5.47 -8.96
CA GLY A 93 -12.01 -4.52 -9.79
C GLY A 93 -11.43 -3.09 -9.82
N ALA A 94 -10.13 -2.95 -9.56
CA ALA A 94 -9.43 -1.66 -9.47
C ALA A 94 -8.64 -1.29 -10.75
N LEU A 95 -8.58 -2.20 -11.73
CA LEU A 95 -8.01 -2.05 -13.07
C LEU A 95 -8.97 -2.65 -14.09
#